data_AF-A0A0R3PA87-F1
#
_entry.id   AF-A0A0R3PA87-F1
#
_cell.length_a   1.000
_cell.length_b   1.000
_cell.length_c   1.000
_cell.angle_alpha   90.00
_cell.angle_beta   90.00
_cell.angle_gamma   90.00
#
_symmetry.space_group_name_H-M   'P 1'
#
loop_
_entity.id
_entity.type
_entity.pdbx_description
1 polymer ?
#
loop_
_entity_poly.entity_id
_entity_poly.type
_entity_poly.pdbx_seq_one_letter_code
_entity_poly.pdbx_strand_id
1 'polypeptide(L)'
;MRKTKSKATGIIQDDSTIAESFDARAQRPDCPSIHSTRDQSACGSCWAIATAEAITDHICTASKGLHQVVISTDDILSCCTSCGNGCALPSDNILRNNSVILIAAFRCNGGYPYKAWYYCVNTGVVTGGNYTSQTGCKPYTFPPCDYHISATHYVVCGDRKQKKGAHRKVIKQTVRICARSTIQPLTRTTRTTVIDTVFCKQNTDPSFK
;
A
#
# COMPACT_ATOMS: atom_id res chain seq x y z
N MET A 1 -25.94 -54.50 9.70
CA MET A 1 -26.10 -53.28 10.52
C MET A 1 -25.60 -52.08 9.74
N ARG A 2 -26.47 -51.11 9.44
CA ARG A 2 -26.15 -49.90 8.69
C ARG A 2 -25.30 -48.97 9.58
N LYS A 3 -24.09 -48.63 9.15
CA LYS A 3 -23.36 -47.49 9.74
C LYS A 3 -23.77 -46.23 8.97
N THR A 4 -24.40 -45.32 9.69
CA THR A 4 -24.97 -44.05 9.24
C THR A 4 -23.91 -43.11 8.66
N LYS A 5 -24.19 -42.53 7.49
CA LYS A 5 -23.43 -41.40 6.94
C LYS A 5 -23.66 -40.18 7.83
N SER A 6 -22.60 -39.67 8.48
CA SER A 6 -22.60 -38.30 8.98
C SER A 6 -22.01 -37.40 7.89
N LYS A 7 -22.83 -36.48 7.39
CA LYS A 7 -22.48 -35.50 6.36
C LYS A 7 -21.88 -34.30 7.08
N ALA A 8 -20.56 -34.23 7.16
CA ALA A 8 -19.86 -32.99 7.49
C ALA A 8 -19.59 -32.26 6.17
N THR A 9 -20.39 -31.23 5.86
CA THR A 9 -20.08 -30.25 4.82
C THR A 9 -19.01 -29.31 5.34
N GLY A 10 -17.77 -29.78 5.30
CA GLY A 10 -16.57 -28.95 5.33
C GLY A 10 -15.71 -29.40 4.16
N ILE A 11 -15.24 -28.45 3.34
CA ILE A 11 -14.25 -28.78 2.31
C ILE A 11 -12.97 -29.13 3.08
N ILE A 12 -12.77 -30.42 3.35
CA ILE A 12 -11.44 -30.93 3.67
C ILE A 12 -10.70 -30.90 2.34
N GLN A 13 -9.82 -29.91 2.20
CA GLN A 13 -8.96 -29.79 1.05
C GLN A 13 -8.03 -31.01 1.08
N ASP A 14 -8.03 -31.80 0.00
CA ASP A 14 -7.17 -32.97 -0.11
C ASP A 14 -5.73 -32.50 -0.28
N ASP A 15 -4.96 -32.59 0.80
CA ASP A 15 -3.57 -32.13 0.86
C ASP A 15 -2.68 -32.83 -0.18
N SER A 16 -3.09 -33.98 -0.74
CA SER A 16 -2.35 -34.66 -1.82
C SER A 16 -2.29 -33.84 -3.12
N THR A 17 -3.12 -32.79 -3.23
CA THR A 17 -3.17 -31.90 -4.40
C THR A 17 -2.32 -30.63 -4.24
N ILE A 18 -1.75 -30.39 -3.06
CA ILE A 18 -0.89 -29.23 -2.77
C ILE A 18 0.56 -29.61 -3.08
N ALA A 19 1.24 -28.79 -3.88
CA ALA A 19 2.64 -29.02 -4.23
C ALA A 19 3.56 -28.89 -2.99
N GLU A 20 4.60 -29.74 -2.92
CA GLU A 20 5.62 -29.69 -1.87
C GLU A 20 6.36 -28.35 -1.82
N SER A 21 6.47 -27.66 -2.97
CA SER A 21 7.02 -26.31 -3.05
C SER A 21 6.19 -25.44 -4.00
N PHE A 22 6.12 -24.15 -3.68
CA PHE A 22 5.43 -23.17 -4.49
C PHE A 22 6.18 -21.84 -4.43
N ASP A 23 6.50 -21.29 -5.60
CA ASP A 23 7.05 -19.94 -5.75
C ASP A 23 6.12 -19.13 -6.66
N ALA A 24 5.45 -18.12 -6.10
CA ALA A 24 4.54 -17.27 -6.85
C ALA A 24 5.22 -16.58 -8.04
N ARG A 25 6.53 -16.28 -7.93
CA ARG A 25 7.32 -15.66 -9.00
C ARG A 25 7.47 -16.58 -10.21
N ALA A 26 7.64 -17.89 -9.96
CA ALA A 26 7.74 -18.88 -11.03
C ALA A 26 6.38 -19.13 -11.69
N GLN A 27 5.31 -19.06 -10.91
CA GLN A 27 3.95 -19.36 -11.39
C GLN A 27 3.29 -18.18 -12.10
N ARG A 28 3.68 -16.95 -11.75
CA ARG A 28 3.13 -15.70 -12.30
C ARG A 28 4.21 -14.79 -12.91
N PRO A 29 4.95 -15.27 -13.92
CA PRO A 29 5.95 -14.45 -14.62
C PRO A 29 5.31 -13.26 -15.38
N ASP A 30 4.00 -13.31 -15.61
CA ASP A 30 3.18 -12.24 -16.18
C ASP A 30 2.93 -11.08 -15.20
N CYS A 31 3.38 -11.19 -13.95
CA CYS A 31 3.17 -10.19 -12.90
C CYS A 31 4.50 -9.70 -12.32
N PRO A 32 5.09 -8.62 -12.89
CA PRO A 32 6.37 -8.08 -12.45
C PRO A 32 6.39 -7.64 -10.98
N SER A 33 5.24 -7.29 -10.41
CA SER A 33 5.12 -6.85 -9.02
C SER A 33 5.56 -7.91 -8.02
N ILE A 34 5.34 -9.20 -8.30
CA ILE A 34 5.68 -10.33 -7.42
C ILE A 34 7.21 -10.50 -7.31
N HIS A 35 7.96 -9.99 -8.29
CA HIS A 35 9.43 -9.97 -8.28
C HIS A 35 10.01 -8.72 -7.62
N SER A 36 9.18 -7.72 -7.33
CA SER A 36 9.62 -6.44 -6.80
C SER A 36 9.75 -6.47 -5.28
N THR A 37 10.66 -5.66 -4.75
CA THR A 37 10.83 -5.45 -3.31
C THR A 37 10.80 -3.96 -3.03
N ARG A 38 10.10 -3.55 -1.97
CA ARG A 38 10.02 -2.15 -1.54
C ARG A 38 10.78 -1.91 -0.24
N ASP A 39 11.15 -0.65 -0.01
CA ASP A 39 11.86 -0.20 1.19
C ASP A 39 10.91 0.67 2.03
N GLN A 40 10.73 0.30 3.30
CA GLN A 40 9.90 1.04 4.25
C GLN A 40 10.55 2.31 4.80
N SER A 41 11.84 2.54 4.52
CA SER A 41 12.65 3.60 5.09
C SER A 41 12.68 3.55 6.61
N ALA A 42 13.14 4.60 7.29
CA ALA A 42 13.08 4.72 8.74
C ALA A 42 11.66 5.05 9.25
N CYS A 43 10.68 4.27 8.81
CA CYS A 43 9.27 4.34 9.19
C CYS A 43 8.76 2.92 9.43
N GLY A 44 8.10 2.65 10.56
CA GLY A 44 7.44 1.38 10.86
C GLY A 44 6.14 1.18 10.08
N SER A 45 6.21 1.26 8.75
CA SER A 45 5.10 1.16 7.80
C SER A 45 4.99 -0.21 7.13
N CYS A 46 5.67 -1.24 7.64
CA CYS A 46 5.64 -2.61 7.12
C CYS A 46 4.21 -3.13 6.88
N TRP A 47 3.29 -2.83 7.79
CA TRP A 47 1.87 -3.19 7.69
C TRP A 47 1.19 -2.59 6.45
N ALA A 48 1.58 -1.38 6.05
CA ALA A 48 1.06 -0.70 4.86
C ALA A 48 1.75 -1.20 3.58
N ILE A 49 3.08 -1.41 3.62
CA ILE A 49 3.84 -1.92 2.48
C ILE A 49 3.40 -3.32 2.10
N ALA A 50 3.36 -4.24 3.07
CA ALA A 50 2.96 -5.62 2.80
C ALA A 50 1.53 -5.69 2.23
N THR A 51 0.63 -4.83 2.71
CA THR A 51 -0.73 -4.72 2.17
C THR A 51 -0.73 -4.19 0.74
N ALA A 52 0.02 -3.10 0.46
CA ALA A 52 0.10 -2.53 -0.88
C ALA A 52 0.73 -3.50 -1.89
N GLU A 53 1.80 -4.21 -1.51
CA GLU A 53 2.47 -5.22 -2.34
C GLU A 53 1.51 -6.37 -2.67
N ALA A 54 0.92 -6.99 -1.65
CA ALA A 54 0.01 -8.11 -1.86
C ALA A 54 -1.20 -7.71 -2.71
N ILE A 55 -1.84 -6.56 -2.46
CA ILE A 55 -2.96 -6.08 -3.29
C ILE A 55 -2.50 -5.86 -4.74
N THR A 56 -1.31 -5.30 -4.93
CA THR A 56 -0.74 -5.12 -6.27
C THR A 56 -0.64 -6.46 -7.00
N ASP A 57 -0.08 -7.47 -6.34
CA ASP A 57 0.06 -8.83 -6.88
C ASP A 57 -1.28 -9.47 -7.16
N HIS A 58 -2.26 -9.33 -6.26
CA HIS A 58 -3.60 -9.86 -6.43
C HIS A 58 -4.33 -9.22 -7.61
N ILE A 59 -4.19 -7.91 -7.84
CA ILE A 59 -4.78 -7.22 -9.01
C ILE A 59 -4.21 -7.80 -10.30
N CYS A 60 -2.89 -7.95 -10.40
CA CYS A 60 -2.27 -8.56 -11.56
C CYS A 60 -2.67 -10.04 -11.71
N THR A 61 -2.68 -10.77 -10.60
CA THR A 61 -2.99 -12.20 -10.56
C THR A 61 -4.41 -12.48 -11.04
N ALA A 62 -5.39 -11.79 -10.46
CA ALA A 62 -6.81 -11.95 -10.77
C ALA A 62 -7.14 -11.49 -12.19
N SER A 63 -6.45 -10.46 -12.68
CA SER A 63 -6.62 -9.95 -14.05
C SER A 63 -5.83 -10.72 -15.12
N LYS A 64 -5.10 -11.78 -14.74
CA LYS A 64 -4.23 -12.55 -15.66
C LYS A 64 -3.22 -11.65 -16.39
N GLY A 65 -2.58 -10.73 -15.66
CA GLY A 65 -1.58 -9.83 -16.21
C GLY A 65 -2.14 -8.58 -16.91
N LEU A 66 -3.47 -8.45 -17.04
CA LEU A 66 -4.08 -7.31 -17.74
C LEU A 66 -3.99 -5.99 -16.95
N HIS A 67 -3.89 -6.06 -15.62
CA HIS A 67 -3.81 -4.89 -14.74
C HIS A 67 -2.54 -4.95 -13.91
N GLN A 68 -1.51 -4.23 -14.35
CA GLN A 68 -0.21 -4.12 -13.68
C GLN A 68 -0.06 -2.72 -13.08
N VAL A 69 -0.69 -2.50 -11.93
CA VAL A 69 -0.58 -1.26 -11.15
C VAL A 69 0.50 -1.36 -10.10
N VAL A 70 0.80 -0.27 -9.40
CA VAL A 70 1.53 -0.29 -8.12
C VAL A 70 0.72 0.49 -7.11
N ILE A 71 0.27 -0.16 -6.05
CA ILE A 71 -0.58 0.46 -5.03
C ILE A 71 0.24 1.36 -4.10
N SER A 72 -0.33 2.53 -3.78
CA SER A 72 0.32 3.52 -2.92
C SER A 72 0.35 3.07 -1.47
N THR A 73 1.55 2.74 -0.99
CA THR A 73 1.82 2.64 0.45
C THR A 73 1.50 3.94 1.17
N ASP A 74 1.82 5.08 0.57
CA ASP A 74 1.69 6.39 1.19
C ASP A 74 0.22 6.79 1.41
N ASP A 75 -0.69 6.35 0.53
CA ASP A 75 -2.13 6.49 0.71
C ASP A 75 -2.64 5.67 1.89
N ILE A 76 -2.30 4.38 1.97
CA ILE A 76 -2.65 3.53 3.11
C ILE A 76 -2.09 4.14 4.40
N LEU A 77 -0.82 4.55 4.37
CA LEU A 77 -0.10 5.09 5.51
C LEU A 77 -0.70 6.41 5.98
N SER A 78 -1.12 7.34 5.12
CA SER A 78 -1.57 8.68 5.54
C SER A 78 -3.09 8.88 5.54
N CYS A 79 -3.86 8.07 4.81
CA CYS A 79 -5.31 8.22 4.67
C CYS A 79 -6.11 7.23 5.53
N CYS A 80 -5.60 6.03 5.84
CA CYS A 80 -6.32 5.11 6.72
C CYS A 80 -6.23 5.49 8.21
N THR A 81 -7.24 6.22 8.71
CA THR A 81 -7.29 6.73 10.10
C THR A 81 -7.38 5.66 11.19
N SER A 82 -7.84 4.47 10.86
CA SER A 82 -7.99 3.38 11.83
C SER A 82 -6.85 2.34 11.78
N CYS A 83 -5.95 2.41 10.80
CA CYS A 83 -4.98 1.36 10.52
C CYS A 83 -3.69 1.41 11.36
N GLY A 84 -3.20 2.61 11.72
CA GLY A 84 -1.92 2.77 12.42
C GLY A 84 -2.01 2.69 13.95
N ASN A 85 -0.88 2.41 14.59
CA ASN A 85 -0.69 2.57 16.03
C ASN A 85 -0.45 4.05 16.34
N GLY A 86 -1.53 4.75 16.61
CA GLY A 86 -1.57 6.18 16.86
C GLY A 86 -3.01 6.61 16.67
N CYS A 87 -3.60 7.20 17.70
CA CYS A 87 -5.04 7.43 17.83
C CYS A 87 -5.70 7.90 16.53
N ALA A 88 -6.92 7.39 16.28
CA ALA A 88 -7.88 8.08 15.44
C ALA A 88 -7.99 9.51 16.00
N LEU A 89 -7.55 10.52 15.24
CA LEU A 89 -7.93 11.88 15.60
C LEU A 89 -9.46 11.96 15.47
N PRO A 90 -10.14 12.63 16.41
CA PRO A 90 -11.56 12.89 16.28
C PRO A 90 -11.79 13.59 14.95
N SER A 91 -12.84 13.15 14.24
CA SER A 91 -13.17 13.52 12.87
C SER A 91 -13.44 15.01 12.67
N ASP A 92 -13.42 15.82 13.72
CA ASP A 92 -13.95 17.19 13.70
C ASP A 92 -12.92 18.18 14.29
N ASN A 93 -12.37 19.05 13.43
CA ASN A 93 -11.83 20.38 13.73
C ASN A 93 -10.47 20.55 14.47
N ILE A 94 -9.41 19.79 14.14
CA ILE A 94 -8.01 20.21 14.40
C ILE A 94 -7.18 20.19 13.11
N LEU A 95 -7.69 20.84 12.05
CA LEU A 95 -7.02 20.96 10.74
C LEU A 95 -6.82 22.42 10.32
N ARG A 96 -6.36 23.28 11.24
CA ARG A 96 -6.00 24.66 10.90
C ARG A 96 -4.65 25.02 11.52
N ASN A 97 -3.59 24.52 10.88
CA ASN A 97 -2.20 24.97 10.97
C ASN A 97 -1.29 24.09 11.87
N ASN A 98 -0.42 23.28 11.23
CA ASN A 98 0.72 22.52 11.76
C ASN A 98 0.54 21.10 12.36
N SER A 99 -0.65 20.47 12.31
CA SER A 99 -0.87 19.13 12.90
C SER A 99 -0.62 17.93 11.97
N VAL A 100 -0.34 18.15 10.68
CA VAL A 100 -0.20 17.09 9.65
C VAL A 100 1.07 16.23 9.85
N ILE A 101 2.16 16.85 10.33
CA ILE A 101 3.43 16.18 10.59
C ILE A 101 3.30 15.15 11.71
N LEU A 102 2.44 15.41 12.71
CA LEU A 102 2.17 14.49 13.81
C LEU A 102 1.47 13.21 13.33
N ILE A 103 0.51 13.32 12.40
CA ILE A 103 -0.31 12.17 11.97
C ILE A 103 0.52 11.12 11.24
N ALA A 104 1.36 11.52 10.27
CA ALA A 104 2.22 10.59 9.56
C ALA A 104 3.32 10.01 10.47
N ALA A 105 3.85 10.82 11.39
CA ALA A 105 4.85 10.37 12.35
C ALA A 105 4.33 9.28 13.31
N PHE A 106 3.07 9.38 13.76
CA PHE A 106 2.50 8.34 14.61
C PHE A 106 2.31 7.01 13.88
N ARG A 107 1.93 7.05 12.59
CA ARG A 107 1.67 5.82 11.82
C ARG A 107 2.93 5.08 11.37
N CYS A 108 4.10 5.70 11.54
CA CYS A 108 5.39 5.05 11.48
C CYS A 108 5.74 4.26 12.76
N ASN A 109 4.88 4.21 13.78
CA ASN A 109 5.06 3.39 14.98
C ASN A 109 4.41 1.99 14.88
N GLY A 110 4.03 1.57 13.67
CA GLY A 110 3.33 0.32 13.42
C GLY A 110 1.84 0.50 13.14
N GLY A 111 1.15 -0.61 12.92
CA GLY A 111 -0.25 -0.64 12.52
C GLY A 111 -0.77 -2.06 12.31
N TYR A 112 -2.01 -2.17 11.85
CA TYR A 112 -2.76 -3.41 11.73
C TYR A 112 -3.00 -3.78 10.26
N PRO A 113 -2.34 -4.82 9.73
CA PRO A 113 -2.52 -5.25 8.34
C PRO A 113 -3.98 -5.53 7.97
N TYR A 114 -4.76 -6.17 8.86
CA TYR A 114 -6.17 -6.47 8.57
C TYR A 114 -7.02 -5.21 8.34
N LYS A 115 -6.73 -4.11 9.05
CA LYS A 115 -7.43 -2.83 8.84
C LYS A 115 -7.00 -2.15 7.56
N ALA A 116 -5.73 -2.31 7.16
CA ALA A 116 -5.24 -1.79 5.88
C ALA A 116 -5.94 -2.48 4.71
N TRP A 117 -6.03 -3.81 4.76
CA TRP A 117 -6.83 -4.58 3.82
C TRP A 117 -8.29 -4.13 3.78
N TYR A 118 -8.91 -4.00 4.97
CA TYR A 118 -10.28 -3.51 5.07
C TYR A 118 -10.46 -2.12 4.45
N TYR A 119 -9.53 -1.19 4.68
CA TYR A 119 -9.53 0.14 4.05
C TYR A 119 -9.44 0.04 2.53
N CYS A 120 -8.50 -0.74 2.00
CA CYS A 120 -8.35 -0.89 0.56
C CYS A 120 -9.59 -1.48 -0.11
N VAL A 121 -10.28 -2.42 0.54
CA VAL A 121 -11.52 -3.02 0.02
C VAL A 121 -12.71 -2.05 0.09
N ASN A 122 -12.88 -1.35 1.22
CA ASN A 122 -14.10 -0.56 1.47
C ASN A 122 -14.01 0.90 0.99
N THR A 123 -12.81 1.48 0.97
CA THR A 123 -12.58 2.87 0.54
C THR A 123 -11.91 2.95 -0.82
N GLY A 124 -11.08 1.96 -1.15
CA GLY A 124 -10.16 2.02 -2.28
C GLY A 124 -8.83 2.64 -1.88
N VAL A 125 -7.86 2.55 -2.78
CA VAL A 125 -6.50 3.05 -2.61
C VAL A 125 -5.97 3.51 -3.96
N VAL A 126 -5.18 4.58 -3.98
CA VAL A 126 -4.60 5.14 -5.22
C VAL A 126 -3.31 4.42 -5.63
N THR A 127 -2.81 4.65 -6.84
CA THR A 127 -1.49 4.15 -7.27
C THR A 127 -0.35 4.95 -6.64
N GLY A 128 0.82 4.34 -6.46
CA GLY A 128 1.98 5.01 -5.89
C GLY A 128 3.22 4.11 -5.76
N GLY A 129 4.26 4.45 -6.53
CA GLY A 129 5.53 3.75 -6.56
C GLY A 129 6.47 4.07 -5.39
N ASN A 130 7.73 3.68 -5.53
CA ASN A 130 8.76 3.89 -4.54
C ASN A 130 9.22 5.36 -4.52
N TYR A 131 9.96 5.73 -3.47
CA TYR A 131 10.53 7.07 -3.34
C TYR A 131 11.45 7.46 -4.49
N THR A 132 12.20 6.51 -5.06
CA THR A 132 13.10 6.80 -6.18
C THR A 132 12.37 6.93 -7.51
N SER A 133 11.30 6.16 -7.72
CA SER A 133 10.56 6.19 -8.98
C SER A 133 9.65 7.41 -9.10
N GLN A 134 9.10 7.90 -7.97
CA GLN A 134 8.13 9.00 -7.94
C GLN A 134 6.94 8.77 -8.91
N THR A 135 6.55 7.50 -9.12
CA THR A 135 5.51 7.11 -10.07
C THR A 135 4.14 6.94 -9.43
N GLY A 136 3.08 7.05 -10.23
CA GLY A 136 1.69 6.89 -9.80
C GLY A 136 1.18 8.12 -9.05
N CYS A 137 0.01 7.98 -8.43
CA CYS A 137 -0.67 9.11 -7.79
C CYS A 137 0.00 9.71 -6.59
N LYS A 138 0.45 8.81 -5.72
CA LYS A 138 0.97 9.17 -4.41
C LYS A 138 2.17 8.27 -4.13
N PRO A 139 3.33 8.62 -4.70
CA PRO A 139 4.56 7.87 -4.48
C PRO A 139 4.96 7.88 -3.01
N TYR A 140 5.75 6.89 -2.60
CA TYR A 140 6.25 6.81 -1.23
C TYR A 140 7.17 8.00 -0.90
N THR A 141 6.90 8.68 0.21
CA THR A 141 7.57 9.95 0.55
C THR A 141 8.88 9.78 1.33
N PHE A 142 9.15 8.59 1.87
CA PHE A 142 10.33 8.33 2.69
C PHE A 142 11.50 7.76 1.86
N PRO A 143 12.71 8.35 1.93
CA PRO A 143 13.87 7.87 1.18
C PRO A 143 14.40 6.54 1.71
N PRO A 144 14.90 5.64 0.85
CA PRO A 144 15.42 4.34 1.28
C PRO A 144 16.59 4.47 2.28
N CYS A 145 16.79 3.43 3.09
CA CYS A 145 17.88 3.37 4.07
C CYS A 145 18.32 1.95 4.38
N ASP A 146 19.58 1.80 4.82
CA ASP A 146 20.14 0.49 5.10
C ASP A 146 19.71 0.01 6.50
N TYR A 147 19.02 -1.12 6.53
CA TYR A 147 18.57 -1.80 7.75
C TYR A 147 19.59 -2.83 8.23
N HIS A 148 19.93 -2.78 9.52
CA HIS A 148 20.72 -3.82 10.22
C HIS A 148 22.10 -4.16 9.62
N ILE A 149 22.65 -3.29 8.78
CA ILE A 149 24.00 -3.41 8.22
C ILE A 149 24.73 -2.06 8.32
N SER A 150 26.06 -2.10 8.28
CA SER A 150 26.87 -0.90 8.02
C SER A 150 26.44 -0.30 6.68
N ALA A 151 26.30 1.04 6.61
CA ALA A 151 25.92 1.74 5.39
C ALA A 151 26.81 1.32 4.21
N THR A 152 26.24 0.59 3.25
CA THR A 152 26.94 0.16 2.03
C THR A 152 26.41 0.90 0.82
N HIS A 153 25.11 1.20 0.79
CA HIS A 153 24.46 1.87 -0.33
C HIS A 153 23.64 3.08 0.11
N TYR A 154 22.95 3.01 1.25
CA TYR A 154 22.21 4.12 1.83
C TYR A 154 22.69 4.45 3.25
N VAL A 155 22.25 5.58 3.78
CA VAL A 155 22.46 5.90 5.20
C VAL A 155 21.74 4.88 6.07
N VAL A 156 22.31 4.57 7.25
CA VAL A 156 21.67 3.65 8.20
C VAL A 156 20.33 4.23 8.67
N CYS A 157 19.29 3.40 8.69
CA CYS A 157 17.97 3.81 9.14
C CYS A 157 18.02 4.36 10.58
N GLY A 158 17.45 5.56 10.79
CA GLY A 158 17.40 6.22 12.10
C GLY A 158 18.57 7.16 12.41
N ASP A 159 19.56 7.29 11.51
CA ASP A 159 20.63 8.28 11.64
C ASP A 159 20.07 9.73 11.62
N ARG A 160 20.66 10.63 12.41
CA ARG A 160 20.32 12.06 12.50
C ARG A 160 20.38 12.75 11.13
N LYS A 161 21.25 12.29 10.22
CA LYS A 161 21.34 12.81 8.84
C LYS A 161 20.10 12.49 8.01
N GLN A 162 19.52 11.30 8.18
CA GLN A 162 18.28 10.89 7.50
C GLN A 162 17.08 11.71 7.99
N LYS A 163 17.00 11.96 9.31
CA LYS A 163 15.92 12.74 9.93
C LYS A 163 15.82 14.16 9.35
N LYS A 164 16.94 14.83 9.07
CA LYS A 164 16.94 16.19 8.49
C LYS A 164 16.40 16.24 7.05
N GLY A 165 16.69 15.21 6.23
CA GLY A 165 16.25 15.13 4.83
C GLY A 165 14.79 14.69 4.67
N ALA A 166 14.37 13.69 5.47
CA ALA A 166 13.00 13.16 5.45
C ALA A 166 11.98 14.22 5.93
N HIS A 167 12.26 14.92 7.04
CA HIS A 167 11.34 15.94 7.56
C HIS A 167 11.11 17.09 6.56
N ARG A 168 12.14 17.61 5.88
CA ARG A 168 12.00 18.80 5.01
C ARG A 168 11.22 18.56 3.72
N LYS A 169 11.21 17.32 3.18
CA LYS A 169 10.43 16.95 1.99
C LYS A 169 9.01 16.47 2.31
N VAL A 170 8.84 15.71 3.40
CA VAL A 170 7.51 15.30 3.90
C VAL A 170 6.62 16.52 4.23
N ILE A 171 7.23 17.61 4.73
CA ILE A 171 6.55 18.89 5.02
C ILE A 171 5.86 19.50 3.79
N LYS A 172 6.32 19.22 2.56
CA LYS A 172 5.73 19.81 1.33
C LYS A 172 4.69 18.93 0.65
N GLN A 173 4.54 17.65 1.03
CA GLN A 173 3.82 16.68 0.19
C GLN A 173 2.67 15.91 0.88
N THR A 174 2.22 16.33 2.06
CA THR A 174 1.20 15.55 2.79
C THR A 174 -0.18 16.22 2.80
N VAL A 175 -1.21 15.42 2.45
CA VAL A 175 -2.67 15.62 2.60
C VAL A 175 -3.41 16.41 1.50
N ARG A 176 -3.20 16.10 0.22
CA ARG A 176 -4.20 16.47 -0.81
C ARG A 176 -4.78 15.31 -1.62
N ILE A 177 -4.15 14.14 -1.58
CA ILE A 177 -4.57 12.99 -2.36
C ILE A 177 -4.86 11.84 -1.37
N CYS A 178 -6.13 11.56 -1.14
CA CYS A 178 -6.62 10.35 -0.48
C CYS A 178 -7.71 9.73 -1.36
N ALA A 179 -7.76 8.40 -1.43
CA ALA A 179 -8.88 7.73 -2.07
C ALA A 179 -10.21 8.16 -1.41
N ARG A 180 -11.23 8.48 -2.22
CA ARG A 180 -12.59 8.78 -1.75
C ARG A 180 -13.51 7.61 -2.03
N SER A 181 -14.39 7.32 -1.08
CA SER A 181 -15.37 6.21 -1.07
C SER A 181 -16.40 6.21 -2.22
N THR A 182 -16.42 7.20 -3.11
CA THR A 182 -17.31 7.21 -4.27
C THR A 182 -16.77 6.31 -5.38
N ILE A 183 -17.13 5.03 -5.36
CA ILE A 183 -16.93 4.11 -6.48
C ILE A 183 -17.64 4.70 -7.71
N GLN A 184 -16.89 5.20 -8.71
CA GLN A 184 -17.49 5.43 -10.02
C GLN A 184 -17.59 4.07 -10.72
N PRO A 185 -18.76 3.71 -11.28
CA PRO A 185 -18.91 2.44 -11.99
C PRO A 185 -17.92 2.38 -13.16
N LEU A 186 -17.27 1.23 -13.33
CA LEU A 186 -16.34 0.94 -14.42
C LEU A 186 -17.09 0.91 -15.76
N THR A 187 -17.41 2.08 -16.34
CA THR A 187 -17.95 2.15 -17.69
C THR A 187 -16.80 2.05 -18.70
N ARG A 188 -16.76 0.88 -19.33
CA ARG A 188 -16.06 0.46 -20.56
C ARG A 188 -15.55 1.60 -21.46
N THR A 189 -14.27 1.99 -21.32
CA THR A 189 -13.54 2.70 -22.38
C THR A 189 -12.04 2.33 -22.38
N THR A 190 -11.52 1.95 -23.54
CA THR A 190 -10.13 1.70 -23.98
C THR A 190 -8.94 1.67 -22.96
N ARG A 191 -8.61 0.43 -22.55
CA ARG A 191 -7.33 -0.30 -22.40
C ARG A 191 -6.00 0.28 -21.86
N THR A 192 -5.80 1.60 -21.65
CA THR A 192 -4.53 2.04 -21.01
C THR A 192 -4.67 3.30 -20.16
N THR A 193 -5.59 4.20 -20.49
CA THR A 193 -5.81 5.47 -19.79
C THR A 193 -6.74 5.38 -18.57
N VAL A 194 -7.48 4.27 -18.43
CA VAL A 194 -8.47 4.08 -17.35
C VAL A 194 -7.81 3.77 -16.02
N ILE A 195 -6.67 3.09 -16.01
CA ILE A 195 -6.06 2.66 -14.76
C ILE A 195 -5.57 3.89 -13.98
N ASP A 196 -4.86 4.82 -14.61
CA ASP A 196 -4.45 6.05 -13.91
C ASP A 196 -5.62 7.00 -13.62
N THR A 197 -6.65 7.07 -14.47
CA THR A 197 -7.80 7.96 -14.22
C THR A 197 -8.74 7.42 -13.12
N VAL A 198 -8.81 6.10 -12.93
CA VAL A 198 -9.61 5.45 -11.87
C VAL A 198 -8.90 5.51 -10.52
N PHE A 199 -7.56 5.40 -10.50
CA PHE A 199 -6.79 5.39 -9.26
C PHE A 199 -6.23 6.76 -8.85
N CYS A 200 -5.95 7.67 -9.79
CA CYS A 200 -5.74 9.09 -9.50
C CYS A 200 -7.01 9.89 -9.72
N LYS A 201 -7.84 10.02 -8.69
CA LYS A 201 -8.85 11.05 -8.72
C LYS A 201 -8.15 12.41 -8.68
N GLN A 202 -8.25 13.12 -9.80
CA GLN A 202 -7.67 14.41 -10.15
C GLN A 202 -7.34 15.30 -8.94
N ASN A 203 -6.06 15.61 -8.77
CA ASN A 203 -5.61 16.75 -8.00
C ASN A 203 -6.02 18.01 -8.78
N THR A 204 -7.01 18.77 -8.30
CA THR A 204 -7.47 20.02 -8.94
C THR A 204 -6.53 21.20 -8.68
N ASP A 205 -5.29 20.94 -8.28
CA ASP A 205 -4.31 21.96 -7.94
C ASP A 205 -3.34 22.20 -9.12
N PRO A 206 -3.43 23.35 -9.81
CA PRO A 206 -2.55 23.68 -10.93
C PRO A 206 -1.09 23.94 -10.53
N SER A 207 -0.74 23.90 -9.24
CA SER A 207 0.61 24.22 -8.72
C SER A 207 1.70 23.17 -9.01
N PHE A 208 1.35 22.04 -9.65
CA PHE A 208 2.28 20.94 -9.94
C PHE A 208 2.20 20.42 -11.40
N LYS A 209 1.80 21.30 -12.33
CA LYS A 209 2.09 21.13 -13.77
C LYS A 209 3.44 21.73 -14.13
#